data_AF-A0AAW6ZB10-F1
#
_entry.id   AF-A0AAW6ZB10-F1
#
_cell.length_a   1.000
_cell.length_b   1.000
_cell.length_c   1.000
_cell.angle_alpha   90.00
_cell.angle_beta   90.00
_cell.angle_gamma   90.00
#
_symmetry.space_group_name_H-M   'P 1'
#
loop_
_entity.id
_entity.type
_entity.pdbx_description
1 polymer ?
#
loop_
_entity_poly.entity_id
_entity_poly.type
_entity_poly.pdbx_seq_one_letter_code
_entity_poly.pdbx_strand_id
1 'polypeptide(L)'
;MDKMRHYGTIIRWNDNRKFGAIREENMGKEIFAPLSAFTTLPHPPAEGQRVSFEIIKGRRGRDEAENICFASDCIGEADFFAPEPKPFKAAFSKLLWIIPVIALFAAGGWFGWNYWQEYRRQTQEATAAAPVTMVSEVAEKMKAERKAWKDAASGRTAFKHGSTASTGSAATTDTTTAFKCDGRQHCSQMNSLEEAEFFIKNCPNTKMDGDHDGIPCENDSRWH
;
A
#
# COMPACT_ATOMS: atom_id res chain seq x y z
N MET A 1 30.54 -20.28 -13.96
CA MET A 1 29.43 -19.59 -13.30
C MET A 1 29.46 -20.05 -11.86
N ASP A 2 29.78 -19.15 -10.94
CA ASP A 2 29.78 -19.46 -9.51
C ASP A 2 28.33 -19.78 -9.11
N LYS A 3 28.05 -21.03 -8.75
CA LYS A 3 26.70 -21.44 -8.33
C LYS A 3 26.53 -20.94 -6.90
N MET A 4 25.81 -19.82 -6.73
CA MET A 4 25.53 -19.31 -5.38
C MET A 4 24.73 -20.34 -4.59
N ARG A 5 25.19 -20.61 -3.38
CA ARG A 5 24.46 -21.41 -2.40
C ARG A 5 23.45 -20.54 -1.67
N HIS A 6 22.25 -21.07 -1.53
CA HIS A 6 21.12 -20.48 -0.84
C HIS A 6 20.80 -21.29 0.42
N TYR A 7 20.18 -20.64 1.39
CA TYR A 7 19.73 -21.25 2.63
C TYR A 7 18.22 -21.13 2.76
N GLY A 8 17.60 -22.15 3.35
CA GLY A 8 16.16 -22.19 3.50
C GLY A 8 15.69 -23.26 4.47
N THR A 9 14.38 -23.29 4.68
CA THR A 9 13.72 -24.27 5.54
C THR A 9 12.72 -25.09 4.73
N ILE A 10 12.70 -26.42 4.94
CA ILE A 10 11.68 -27.30 4.36
C ILE A 10 10.34 -26.94 5.00
N ILE A 11 9.41 -26.38 4.23
CA ILE A 11 8.10 -25.96 4.73
C ILE A 11 7.01 -27.00 4.47
N ARG A 12 7.23 -27.88 3.50
CA ARG A 12 6.31 -28.97 3.13
C ARG A 12 7.11 -30.14 2.62
N TRP A 13 6.75 -31.35 3.06
CA TRP A 13 7.38 -32.56 2.57
C TRP A 13 6.37 -33.68 2.30
N ASN A 14 6.54 -34.42 1.22
CA ASN A 14 5.71 -35.57 0.90
C ASN A 14 6.58 -36.83 0.74
N ASP A 15 6.58 -37.68 1.76
CA ASP A 15 7.38 -38.91 1.79
C ASP A 15 6.96 -39.94 0.73
N ASN A 16 5.69 -39.99 0.37
CA ASN A 16 5.19 -40.93 -0.64
C ASN A 16 5.62 -40.52 -2.05
N ARG A 17 5.60 -39.22 -2.33
CA ARG A 17 5.95 -38.66 -3.64
C ARG A 17 7.42 -38.27 -3.76
N LYS A 18 8.19 -38.37 -2.67
CA LYS A 18 9.64 -38.13 -2.61
C LYS A 18 10.03 -36.72 -3.08
N PHE A 19 9.22 -35.72 -2.71
CA PHE A 19 9.55 -34.32 -2.95
C PHE A 19 8.90 -33.41 -1.89
N GLY A 20 9.40 -32.18 -1.80
CA GLY A 20 8.86 -31.13 -0.95
C GLY A 20 9.07 -29.74 -1.52
N ALA A 21 8.91 -28.74 -0.65
CA ALA A 21 9.14 -27.34 -0.94
C ALA A 21 10.02 -26.73 0.15
N ILE A 22 11.05 -26.01 -0.28
CA ILE A 22 11.96 -25.25 0.59
C ILE A 22 11.62 -23.77 0.46
N ARG A 23 11.46 -23.07 1.58
CA ARG A 23 11.37 -21.61 1.60
C ARG A 23 12.75 -21.03 1.79
N GLU A 24 13.22 -20.27 0.82
CA GLU A 24 14.47 -19.53 0.88
C GLU A 24 14.39 -18.39 1.91
N GLU A 25 15.46 -18.15 2.67
CA GLU A 25 15.51 -17.15 3.73
C GLU A 25 15.53 -15.70 3.23
N ASN A 26 16.25 -15.40 2.13
CA ASN A 26 16.42 -14.03 1.65
C ASN A 26 15.20 -13.48 0.92
N MET A 27 14.71 -14.21 -0.09
CA MET A 27 13.59 -13.77 -0.93
C MET A 27 12.24 -14.30 -0.45
N GLY A 28 12.22 -15.20 0.55
CA GLY A 28 10.99 -15.87 0.98
C GLY A 28 10.38 -16.79 -0.08
N LYS A 29 11.13 -17.08 -1.16
CA LYS A 29 10.62 -17.81 -2.32
C LYS A 29 10.53 -19.31 -2.03
N GLU A 30 9.46 -19.93 -2.52
CA GLU A 30 9.30 -21.38 -2.46
C GLU A 30 10.00 -22.05 -3.66
N ILE A 31 10.94 -22.92 -3.35
CA ILE A 31 11.77 -23.66 -4.30
C ILE A 31 11.38 -25.14 -4.23
N PHE A 32 11.19 -25.76 -5.38
CA PHE A 32 10.82 -27.17 -5.45
C PHE A 32 12.03 -28.05 -5.09
N ALA A 33 11.82 -29.03 -4.21
CA ALA A 33 12.89 -29.85 -3.67
C ALA A 33 12.61 -31.35 -3.87
N PRO A 34 13.16 -32.00 -4.92
CA PRO A 34 13.04 -33.45 -5.08
C PRO A 34 13.99 -34.19 -4.13
N LEU A 35 13.63 -35.40 -3.70
CA LEU A 35 14.49 -36.23 -2.85
C LEU A 35 15.83 -36.55 -3.52
N SER A 36 15.84 -36.70 -4.85
CA SER A 36 17.06 -36.98 -5.62
C SER A 36 18.06 -35.83 -5.64
N ALA A 37 17.66 -34.62 -5.26
CA ALA A 37 18.55 -33.47 -5.20
C ALA A 37 19.36 -33.42 -3.90
N PHE A 38 19.06 -34.28 -2.92
CA PHE A 38 19.85 -34.38 -1.70
C PHE A 38 21.14 -35.14 -1.98
N THR A 39 22.27 -34.55 -1.60
CA THR A 39 23.60 -35.16 -1.75
C THR A 39 23.88 -36.20 -0.67
N THR A 40 23.45 -35.91 0.56
CA THR A 40 23.50 -36.79 1.72
C THR A 40 22.12 -36.86 2.36
N LEU A 41 21.70 -38.09 2.70
CA LEU A 41 20.39 -38.34 3.27
C LEU A 41 20.48 -39.27 4.49
N PRO A 42 21.08 -38.81 5.61
CA PRO A 42 21.17 -39.64 6.81
C PRO A 42 19.79 -39.93 7.43
N HIS A 43 18.85 -38.99 7.25
CA HIS A 43 17.48 -39.10 7.72
C HIS A 43 16.50 -38.60 6.64
N PRO A 44 15.23 -39.07 6.65
CA PRO A 44 14.21 -38.54 5.76
C PRO A 44 14.03 -37.02 5.95
N PRO A 45 13.86 -36.25 4.86
CA PRO A 45 13.57 -34.83 4.97
C PRO A 45 12.22 -34.61 5.64
N ALA A 46 12.14 -33.61 6.51
CA ALA A 46 10.96 -33.29 7.29
C ALA A 46 10.74 -31.77 7.36
N GLU A 47 9.50 -31.38 7.64
CA GLU A 47 9.13 -29.97 7.79
C GLU A 47 9.86 -29.34 8.98
N GLY A 48 10.29 -28.08 8.82
CA GLY A 48 11.05 -27.31 9.81
C GLY A 48 12.57 -27.52 9.76
N GLN A 49 13.08 -28.43 8.94
CA GLN A 49 14.52 -28.64 8.80
C GLN A 49 15.18 -27.56 7.92
N ARG A 50 16.34 -27.06 8.39
CA ARG A 50 17.14 -26.09 7.64
C ARG A 50 18.09 -26.81 6.67
N VAL A 51 18.15 -26.33 5.44
CA VAL A 51 18.95 -26.90 4.35
C VAL A 51 19.71 -25.82 3.59
N SER A 52 20.85 -26.18 3.03
CA SER A 52 21.54 -25.40 2.00
C SER A 52 21.31 -26.06 0.63
N PHE A 53 21.20 -25.26 -0.42
CA PHE A 53 20.91 -25.74 -1.77
C PHE A 53 21.33 -24.72 -2.83
N GLU A 54 21.40 -25.15 -4.07
CA GLU A 54 21.61 -24.28 -5.23
C GLU A 54 20.29 -24.15 -6.00
N ILE A 55 19.95 -22.94 -6.45
CA ILE A 55 18.73 -22.71 -7.24
C ILE A 55 19.04 -22.89 -8.71
N ILE A 56 18.32 -23.80 -9.37
CA ILE A 56 18.45 -24.07 -10.80
C ILE A 56 17.09 -23.99 -11.48
N LYS A 57 17.09 -23.63 -12.76
CA LYS A 57 15.90 -23.69 -13.60
C LYS A 57 15.70 -25.14 -14.06
N GLY A 58 14.75 -25.82 -13.44
CA GLY A 58 14.33 -27.17 -13.81
C GLY A 58 13.44 -27.22 -15.05
N ARG A 59 12.69 -28.32 -15.19
CA ARG A 59 11.81 -28.51 -16.37
C ARG A 59 10.71 -27.44 -16.40
N ARG A 60 10.46 -26.88 -17.59
CA ARG A 60 9.47 -25.81 -17.82
C ARG A 60 9.80 -24.50 -17.09
N GLY A 61 11.06 -24.26 -16.72
CA GLY A 61 11.51 -23.00 -16.12
C GLY A 61 11.13 -22.80 -14.65
N ARG A 62 10.73 -23.88 -13.96
CA ARG A 62 10.47 -23.87 -12.52
C ARG A 62 11.80 -23.77 -11.74
N ASP A 63 11.80 -23.07 -10.63
CA ASP A 63 12.95 -23.05 -9.73
C ASP A 63 12.97 -24.34 -8.90
N GLU A 64 14.05 -25.10 -9.08
CA GLU A 64 14.30 -26.38 -8.42
C GLU A 64 15.61 -26.28 -7.64
N ALA A 65 15.62 -26.89 -6.46
CA ALA A 65 16.80 -26.99 -5.62
C ALA A 65 17.65 -28.18 -6.10
N GLU A 66 18.94 -27.95 -6.29
CA GLU A 66 19.97 -28.97 -6.55
C GLU A 66 21.02 -28.93 -5.43
N ASN A 67 21.79 -30.01 -5.28
CA ASN A 67 22.87 -30.13 -4.29
C ASN A 67 22.41 -29.79 -2.86
N ILE A 68 21.21 -30.27 -2.52
CA ILE A 68 20.58 -30.04 -1.23
C ILE A 68 21.38 -30.79 -0.17
N CYS A 69 21.66 -30.11 0.92
CA CYS A 69 22.30 -30.67 2.09
C CYS A 69 21.61 -30.16 3.34
N PHE A 70 21.45 -31.00 4.36
CA PHE A 70 21.02 -30.53 5.67
C PHE A 70 22.08 -29.59 6.25
N ALA A 71 21.63 -28.49 6.88
CA ALA A 71 22.54 -27.49 7.41
C ALA A 71 23.53 -28.05 8.45
N SER A 72 23.29 -29.24 9.01
CA SER A 72 24.23 -29.97 9.87
C SER A 72 25.31 -30.74 9.10
N ASP A 73 25.04 -31.15 7.86
CA ASP A 73 25.84 -32.15 7.14
C ASP A 73 26.73 -31.52 6.05
N CYS A 74 26.42 -30.29 5.62
CA CYS A 74 27.23 -29.52 4.66
C CYS A 74 28.04 -28.39 5.29
N ILE A 75 28.17 -28.39 6.62
CA ILE A 75 29.17 -27.54 7.26
C ILE A 75 30.53 -28.11 6.86
N GLY A 76 31.19 -27.43 5.93
CA GLY A 76 32.62 -27.61 5.77
C GLY A 76 33.28 -27.31 7.12
N GLU A 77 34.36 -28.01 7.44
CA GLU A 77 35.11 -27.93 8.70
C GLU A 77 35.48 -26.50 9.17
N ALA A 78 35.27 -25.50 8.31
CA ALA A 78 35.37 -24.07 8.59
C ALA A 78 34.27 -23.47 9.50
N ASP A 79 33.05 -24.02 9.61
CA ASP A 79 32.03 -23.42 10.51
C ASP A 79 32.05 -23.99 11.94
N PHE A 80 32.92 -24.96 12.25
CA PHE A 80 33.11 -25.46 13.63
C PHE A 80 33.66 -24.39 14.59
N PHE A 81 34.25 -23.31 14.07
CA PHE A 81 34.72 -22.16 14.85
C PHE A 81 33.73 -20.97 14.84
N ALA A 82 32.54 -21.10 14.26
CA ALA A 82 31.51 -20.09 14.44
C ALA A 82 31.12 -20.07 15.93
N PRO A 83 31.35 -18.97 16.68
CA PRO A 83 30.97 -18.91 18.08
C PRO A 83 29.45 -19.12 18.17
N GLU A 84 29.03 -20.05 19.01
CA GLU A 84 27.61 -20.35 19.22
C GLU A 84 26.81 -19.05 19.40
N PRO A 85 25.64 -18.90 18.76
CA PRO A 85 24.76 -17.79 19.07
C PRO A 85 24.39 -17.90 20.56
N LYS A 86 24.92 -16.98 21.36
CA LYS A 86 24.70 -16.93 22.80
C LYS A 86 23.20 -17.07 23.09
N PRO A 87 22.81 -17.88 24.09
CA PRO A 87 21.41 -18.03 24.43
C PRO A 87 20.81 -16.66 24.72
N PHE A 88 19.67 -16.37 24.10
CA PHE A 88 18.88 -15.14 24.16
C PHE A 88 18.43 -14.70 25.58
N LYS A 89 18.99 -15.26 26.65
CA LYS A 89 18.65 -14.94 28.04
C LYS A 89 19.45 -13.76 28.63
N ALA A 90 19.99 -12.87 27.79
CA ALA A 90 20.70 -11.66 28.25
C ALA A 90 20.18 -10.34 27.65
N ALA A 91 19.07 -10.34 26.91
CA ALA A 91 18.48 -9.12 26.33
C ALA A 91 17.34 -8.50 27.16
N PHE A 92 16.93 -9.11 28.28
CA PHE A 92 15.83 -8.59 29.12
C PHE A 92 16.26 -7.56 30.18
N SER A 93 17.57 -7.35 30.40
CA SER A 93 18.07 -6.40 31.41
C SER A 93 17.88 -4.92 31.00
N LYS A 94 17.79 -4.63 29.70
CA LYS A 94 17.52 -3.27 29.19
C LYS A 94 16.03 -2.96 28.98
N LEU A 95 15.16 -3.97 28.93
CA LEU A 95 13.72 -3.79 28.72
C LEU A 95 13.02 -3.25 29.98
N LEU A 96 13.54 -3.55 31.18
CA LEU A 96 13.01 -3.02 32.44
C LEU A 96 13.18 -1.49 32.58
N TRP A 97 14.15 -0.89 31.90
CA TRP A 97 14.35 0.57 31.88
C TRP A 97 13.39 1.31 30.93
N ILE A 98 12.71 0.59 30.03
CA ILE A 98 11.79 1.19 29.05
C ILE A 98 10.39 1.39 29.66
N ILE A 99 10.01 0.54 30.63
CA ILE A 99 8.72 0.61 31.33
C ILE A 99 8.46 1.98 32.00
N PRO A 100 9.39 2.58 32.78
CA PRO A 100 9.16 3.90 33.38
C PRO A 100 9.09 5.03 32.34
N VAL A 101 9.83 4.90 31.23
CA VAL A 101 9.81 5.89 30.14
C VAL A 101 8.47 5.86 29.41
N ILE A 102 7.96 4.67 29.08
CA ILE A 102 6.64 4.52 28.47
C ILE A 102 5.53 5.01 29.43
N ALA A 103 5.65 4.73 30.72
CA ALA A 103 4.69 5.24 31.72
C ALA A 103 4.67 6.78 31.78
N LEU A 104 5.84 7.43 31.69
CA LEU A 104 5.95 8.90 31.62
C LEU A 104 5.34 9.47 30.34
N PHE A 105 5.59 8.85 29.18
CA PHE A 105 4.98 9.28 27.91
C PHE A 105 3.46 9.07 27.90
N ALA A 106 2.96 7.96 28.45
CA ALA A 106 1.53 7.71 28.58
C ALA A 106 0.86 8.71 29.54
N ALA A 107 1.51 9.04 30.66
CA ALA A 107 1.03 10.05 31.60
C ALA A 107 1.04 11.46 30.97
N GLY A 108 2.10 11.82 30.25
CA GLY A 108 2.19 13.09 29.51
C GLY A 108 1.15 13.19 28.40
N GLY A 109 0.92 12.11 27.66
CA GLY A 109 -0.14 12.03 26.65
C GLY A 109 -1.54 12.13 27.26
N TRP A 110 -1.80 11.46 28.38
CA TRP A 110 -3.08 11.55 29.10
C TRP A 110 -3.31 12.94 29.69
N PHE A 111 -2.29 13.55 30.29
CA PHE A 111 -2.39 14.89 30.87
C PHE A 111 -2.54 15.98 29.78
N GLY A 112 -1.81 15.86 28.67
CA GLY A 112 -1.96 16.73 27.51
C GLY A 112 -3.33 16.60 26.84
N TRP A 113 -3.84 15.37 26.70
CA TRP A 113 -5.18 15.11 26.18
C TRP A 113 -6.26 15.72 27.08
N ASN A 114 -6.15 15.54 28.41
CA ASN A 114 -7.09 16.10 29.38
C ASN A 114 -7.03 17.64 29.40
N TYR A 115 -5.83 18.24 29.37
CA TYR A 115 -5.63 19.69 29.30
C TYR A 115 -6.21 20.30 28.01
N TRP A 116 -6.03 19.61 26.88
CA TRP A 116 -6.58 20.04 25.59
C TRP A 116 -8.10 19.88 25.49
N GLN A 117 -8.67 18.91 26.22
CA GLN A 117 -10.11 18.70 26.26
C GLN A 117 -10.84 19.89 26.91
N GLU A 118 -10.27 20.49 27.96
CA GLU A 118 -10.83 21.70 28.60
C GLU A 118 -10.71 22.94 27.71
N TYR A 119 -9.58 23.10 26.98
CA TYR A 119 -9.39 24.21 26.03
C TYR A 119 -10.42 24.21 24.89
N ARG A 120 -10.83 23.03 24.40
CA ARG A 120 -11.88 22.92 23.38
C ARG A 120 -13.26 23.36 23.87
N ARG A 121 -13.56 23.19 25.17
CA ARG A 121 -14.84 23.61 25.75
C ARG A 121 -15.01 25.13 25.68
N GLN A 122 -13.95 25.88 25.98
CA GLN A 122 -13.95 27.35 25.96
C GLN A 122 -13.98 27.94 24.54
N THR A 123 -13.32 27.30 23.58
CA THR A 123 -13.30 27.78 22.19
C THR A 123 -14.64 27.60 21.46
N GLN A 124 -15.43 26.58 21.83
CA GLN A 124 -16.79 26.41 21.30
C GLN A 124 -17.77 27.46 21.85
N GLU A 125 -17.68 27.85 23.12
CA GLU A 125 -18.54 28.90 23.68
C GLU A 125 -18.23 30.29 23.08
N ALA A 126 -16.96 30.57 22.76
CA ALA A 126 -16.56 31.80 22.09
C ALA A 126 -16.96 31.87 20.59
N THR A 127 -17.02 30.74 19.89
CA THR A 127 -17.50 30.68 18.49
C THR A 127 -19.01 30.48 18.36
N ALA A 128 -19.67 29.89 19.36
CA ALA A 128 -21.13 29.77 19.42
C ALA A 128 -21.82 31.08 19.85
N ALA A 129 -21.10 32.01 20.46
CA ALA A 129 -21.61 33.33 20.87
C ALA A 129 -21.52 34.42 19.77
N ALA A 130 -21.18 34.07 18.53
CA ALA A 130 -21.37 35.00 17.41
C ALA A 130 -22.87 35.32 17.26
N PRO A 131 -23.29 36.60 17.15
CA PRO A 131 -24.67 37.00 17.39
C PRO A 131 -25.62 36.43 16.32
N VAL A 132 -26.39 35.42 16.73
CA VAL A 132 -27.45 34.73 15.96
C VAL A 132 -28.54 35.70 15.43
N THR A 133 -28.54 36.94 15.93
CA THR A 133 -29.50 37.99 15.55
C THR A 133 -29.27 38.54 14.14
N MET A 134 -28.01 38.69 13.69
CA MET A 134 -27.72 39.32 12.39
C MET A 134 -27.93 38.34 11.22
N VAL A 135 -27.71 37.04 11.44
CA VAL A 135 -27.87 36.01 10.40
C VAL A 135 -29.34 35.70 10.13
N SER A 136 -30.18 35.70 11.17
CA SER A 136 -31.62 35.45 11.02
C SER A 136 -32.32 36.60 10.26
N GLU A 137 -31.95 37.85 10.52
CA GLU A 137 -32.48 39.01 9.77
C GLU A 137 -32.05 38.99 8.29
N VAL A 138 -30.78 38.70 8.00
CA VAL A 138 -30.28 38.59 6.62
C VAL A 138 -30.90 37.39 5.90
N ALA A 139 -31.14 36.27 6.59
CA ALA A 139 -31.77 35.08 6.00
C ALA A 139 -33.23 35.33 5.60
N GLU A 140 -34.01 36.04 6.42
CA GLU A 140 -35.39 36.40 6.07
C GLU A 140 -35.43 37.40 4.91
N LYS A 141 -34.50 38.37 4.87
CA LYS A 141 -34.37 39.30 3.75
C LYS A 141 -34.01 38.61 2.44
N MET A 142 -33.04 37.67 2.47
CA MET A 142 -32.65 36.85 1.33
C MET A 142 -33.79 35.96 0.80
N LYS A 143 -34.63 35.42 1.68
CA LYS A 143 -35.82 34.64 1.27
C LYS A 143 -36.88 35.52 0.61
N ALA A 144 -37.11 36.72 1.12
CA ALA A 144 -38.05 37.68 0.54
C ALA A 144 -37.61 38.13 -0.86
N GLU A 145 -36.34 38.49 -1.03
CA GLU A 145 -35.78 38.86 -2.34
C GLU A 145 -35.81 37.68 -3.33
N ARG A 146 -35.50 36.46 -2.89
CA ARG A 146 -35.58 35.26 -3.73
C ARG A 146 -37.01 34.97 -4.17
N LYS A 147 -38.01 35.19 -3.31
CA LYS A 147 -39.43 35.01 -3.66
C LYS A 147 -39.86 36.05 -4.70
N ALA A 148 -39.51 37.33 -4.49
CA ALA A 148 -39.78 38.39 -5.45
C ALA A 148 -39.14 38.12 -6.83
N TRP A 149 -37.90 37.62 -6.86
CA TRP A 149 -37.26 37.22 -8.11
C TRP A 149 -37.97 36.04 -8.79
N LYS A 150 -38.38 35.03 -8.02
CA LYS A 150 -39.12 33.88 -8.56
C LYS A 150 -40.47 34.27 -9.14
N ASP A 151 -41.20 35.19 -8.49
CA ASP A 151 -42.47 35.70 -8.99
C ASP A 151 -42.26 36.54 -10.27
N ALA A 152 -41.21 37.38 -10.33
CA ALA A 152 -40.84 38.15 -11.51
C ALA A 152 -40.31 37.29 -12.67
N ALA A 153 -39.66 36.16 -12.38
CA ALA A 153 -39.22 35.19 -13.38
C ALA A 153 -40.40 34.37 -13.92
N SER A 154 -41.33 34.00 -13.04
CA SER A 154 -42.52 33.21 -13.41
C SER A 154 -43.57 34.04 -14.14
N GLY A 155 -43.63 35.36 -13.89
CA GLY A 155 -44.50 36.31 -14.59
C GLY A 155 -44.05 36.69 -16.01
N ARG A 156 -42.96 36.10 -16.53
CA ARG A 156 -42.42 36.39 -17.87
C ARG A 156 -42.79 35.36 -18.95
N THR A 157 -43.85 34.58 -18.73
CA THR A 157 -44.44 33.68 -19.74
C THR A 157 -45.56 34.34 -20.53
N ALA A 158 -45.31 35.54 -21.06
CA ALA A 158 -46.22 36.18 -22.02
C ALA A 158 -45.50 37.20 -22.90
N PHE A 159 -44.38 36.84 -23.53
CA PHE A 159 -44.04 37.46 -24.82
C PHE A 159 -43.40 36.44 -25.77
N LYS A 160 -44.19 36.19 -26.82
CA LYS A 160 -43.96 35.49 -28.09
C LYS A 160 -42.49 35.39 -28.56
N HIS A 161 -42.23 34.22 -29.14
CA HIS A 161 -41.14 33.89 -30.05
C HIS A 161 -40.48 35.08 -30.76
N GLY A 162 -39.16 35.18 -30.60
CA GLY A 162 -38.25 35.96 -31.42
C GLY A 162 -36.85 35.36 -31.29
N SER A 163 -36.55 34.41 -32.17
CA SER A 163 -35.23 33.81 -32.32
C SER A 163 -34.24 34.87 -32.83
N THR A 164 -33.26 35.28 -32.01
CA THR A 164 -32.02 35.92 -32.49
C THR A 164 -30.89 35.81 -31.46
N ALA A 165 -29.83 35.16 -31.89
CA ALA A 165 -28.41 35.20 -31.50
C ALA A 165 -27.94 35.98 -30.25
N SER A 166 -27.12 35.28 -29.43
CA SER A 166 -25.90 35.82 -28.79
C SER A 166 -25.01 34.61 -28.44
N THR A 167 -23.97 34.28 -29.20
CA THR A 167 -22.66 34.96 -29.29
C THR A 167 -22.10 35.37 -27.93
N GLY A 168 -21.11 34.60 -27.49
CA GLY A 168 -20.03 35.09 -26.63
C GLY A 168 -19.98 34.50 -25.23
N SER A 169 -19.23 33.41 -25.05
CA SER A 169 -18.15 33.45 -24.05
C SER A 169 -17.15 32.30 -24.23
N ALA A 170 -15.92 32.71 -24.54
CA ALA A 170 -14.63 32.14 -24.19
C ALA A 170 -14.51 30.61 -24.02
N ALA A 171 -13.88 30.02 -25.04
CA ALA A 171 -12.92 28.92 -24.98
C ALA A 171 -12.58 28.39 -23.58
N THR A 172 -13.15 27.23 -23.27
CA THR A 172 -12.39 26.17 -22.62
C THR A 172 -12.38 25.04 -23.64
N THR A 173 -11.28 24.87 -24.36
CA THR A 173 -11.00 23.61 -25.05
C THR A 173 -10.73 22.56 -23.99
N ASP A 174 -11.79 22.15 -23.31
CA ASP A 174 -11.82 20.90 -22.58
C ASP A 174 -11.80 19.83 -23.66
N THR A 175 -10.58 19.39 -24.00
CA THR A 175 -10.41 18.27 -24.92
C THR A 175 -10.84 17.05 -24.11
N THR A 176 -12.14 16.80 -24.08
CA THR A 176 -12.72 15.55 -23.62
C THR A 176 -12.31 14.46 -24.61
N THR A 177 -11.03 14.08 -24.59
CA THR A 177 -10.59 12.83 -25.18
C THR A 177 -11.31 11.74 -24.40
N ALA A 178 -12.29 11.10 -25.04
CA ALA A 178 -12.96 9.95 -24.47
C ALA A 178 -11.94 8.81 -24.31
N PHE A 179 -11.33 8.73 -23.15
CA PHE A 179 -10.40 7.66 -22.80
C PHE A 179 -11.18 6.35 -22.69
N LYS A 180 -10.58 5.27 -23.18
CA LYS A 180 -11.18 3.94 -23.16
C LYS A 180 -10.14 2.94 -22.70
N CYS A 181 -10.56 2.00 -21.88
CA CYS A 181 -9.74 0.88 -21.48
C CYS A 181 -9.36 0.05 -22.71
N ASP A 182 -8.10 0.16 -23.12
CA ASP A 182 -7.51 -0.52 -24.28
C ASP A 182 -6.47 -1.59 -23.88
N GLY A 183 -6.33 -1.83 -22.56
CA GLY A 183 -5.44 -2.85 -22.01
C GLY A 183 -4.04 -2.34 -21.62
N ARG A 184 -3.77 -1.03 -21.75
CA ARG A 184 -2.55 -0.42 -21.20
C ARG A 184 -2.54 -0.45 -19.67
N GLN A 185 -1.35 -0.68 -19.10
CA GLN A 185 -1.19 -0.87 -17.64
C GLN A 185 -0.07 -0.01 -17.03
N HIS A 186 0.79 0.62 -17.83
CA HIS A 186 1.99 1.31 -17.35
C HIS A 186 2.05 2.78 -17.82
N CYS A 187 2.72 3.63 -17.05
CA CYS A 187 2.89 5.07 -17.31
C CYS A 187 3.56 5.42 -18.63
N SER A 188 4.52 4.60 -19.07
CA SER A 188 5.19 4.77 -20.35
C SER A 188 4.24 4.67 -21.56
N GLN A 189 3.06 4.09 -21.35
CA GLN A 189 2.06 3.90 -22.39
C GLN A 189 1.02 5.03 -22.42
N MET A 190 1.01 5.95 -21.45
CA MET A 190 0.06 7.06 -21.37
C MET A 190 0.57 8.31 -22.09
N ASN A 191 -0.34 9.02 -22.74
CA ASN A 191 -0.07 10.25 -23.47
C ASN A 191 -0.29 11.50 -22.63
N SER A 192 -1.00 11.39 -21.50
CA SER A 192 -1.24 12.48 -20.57
C SER A 192 -1.45 11.96 -19.13
N LEU A 193 -1.24 12.82 -18.13
CA LEU A 193 -1.50 12.49 -16.72
C LEU A 193 -3.00 12.27 -16.48
N GLU A 194 -3.84 13.05 -17.15
CA GLU A 194 -5.30 12.93 -17.09
C GLU A 194 -5.80 11.59 -17.66
N GLU A 195 -5.14 11.09 -18.72
CA GLU A 195 -5.38 9.74 -19.24
C GLU A 195 -5.01 8.68 -18.20
N ALA A 196 -3.85 8.83 -17.53
CA ALA A 196 -3.42 7.90 -16.50
C ALA A 196 -4.37 7.87 -15.29
N GLU A 197 -4.86 9.04 -14.86
CA GLU A 197 -5.87 9.14 -13.80
C GLU A 197 -7.18 8.46 -14.18
N PHE A 198 -7.62 8.65 -15.43
CA PHE A 198 -8.81 7.98 -15.94
C PHE A 198 -8.65 6.47 -15.88
N PHE A 199 -7.49 5.93 -16.26
CA PHE A 199 -7.23 4.49 -16.28
C PHE A 199 -7.26 3.88 -14.87
N ILE A 200 -6.66 4.51 -13.85
CA ILE A 200 -6.76 4.02 -12.45
C ILE A 200 -8.21 3.96 -11.99
N LYS A 201 -9.02 4.98 -12.32
CA LYS A 201 -10.40 5.09 -11.84
C LYS A 201 -11.39 4.20 -12.61
N ASN A 202 -11.13 3.90 -13.88
CA ASN A 202 -12.12 3.31 -14.78
C ASN A 202 -11.70 1.97 -15.42
N CYS A 203 -10.42 1.57 -15.35
CA CYS A 203 -9.90 0.39 -16.06
C CYS A 203 -9.35 -0.69 -15.13
N PRO A 204 -9.61 -1.99 -15.39
CA PRO A 204 -9.08 -3.08 -14.58
C PRO A 204 -7.60 -3.37 -14.88
N ASN A 205 -6.86 -3.87 -13.88
CA ASN A 205 -5.46 -4.32 -13.98
C ASN A 205 -4.42 -3.22 -14.27
N THR A 206 -4.64 -1.97 -13.85
CA THR A 206 -3.63 -0.91 -13.94
C THR A 206 -2.46 -1.13 -12.98
N LYS A 207 -1.23 -0.82 -13.42
CA LYS A 207 0.03 -0.96 -12.66
C LYS A 207 0.85 0.34 -12.72
N MET A 208 0.15 1.47 -12.62
CA MET A 208 0.70 2.82 -12.72
C MET A 208 0.68 3.58 -11.39
N ASP A 209 -0.06 3.07 -10.42
CA ASP A 209 -0.12 3.52 -9.04
C ASP A 209 0.54 2.44 -8.17
N GLY A 210 1.77 2.72 -7.74
CA GLY A 210 2.61 1.73 -7.08
C GLY A 210 2.26 1.55 -5.60
N ASP A 211 1.91 2.64 -4.94
CA ASP A 211 1.59 2.77 -3.52
C ASP A 211 0.08 2.88 -3.24
N HIS A 212 -0.74 2.91 -4.30
CA HIS A 212 -2.20 2.85 -4.27
C HIS A 212 -2.84 4.07 -3.59
N ASP A 213 -2.23 5.24 -3.76
CA ASP A 213 -2.68 6.51 -3.18
C ASP A 213 -3.62 7.30 -4.12
N GLY A 214 -3.81 6.81 -5.35
CA GLY A 214 -4.63 7.43 -6.38
C GLY A 214 -3.87 8.39 -7.31
N ILE A 215 -2.56 8.54 -7.14
CA ILE A 215 -1.69 9.37 -7.98
C ILE A 215 -0.94 8.47 -8.97
N PRO A 216 -1.30 8.50 -10.27
CA PRO A 216 -0.57 7.74 -11.28
C PRO A 216 0.83 8.32 -11.50
N CYS A 217 1.79 7.45 -11.81
CA CYS A 217 3.02 7.82 -12.48
C CYS A 217 3.97 8.73 -11.68
N GLU A 218 3.93 8.64 -10.35
CA GLU A 218 4.85 9.32 -9.42
C GLU A 218 6.33 9.14 -9.77
N ASN A 219 6.68 7.97 -10.29
CA ASN A 219 8.05 7.60 -10.64
C ASN A 219 8.46 7.97 -12.09
N ASP A 220 7.62 8.67 -12.85
CA ASP A 220 7.91 9.09 -14.23
C ASP A 220 8.16 10.61 -14.27
N SER A 221 9.41 10.98 -14.61
CA SER A 221 9.87 12.39 -14.64
C SER A 221 9.27 13.21 -15.78
N ARG A 222 8.42 12.63 -16.63
CA ARG A 222 7.67 13.39 -17.65
C ARG A 222 6.51 14.19 -17.05
N TRP A 223 6.10 13.85 -15.83
CA TRP A 223 4.88 14.37 -15.18
C TRP A 223 5.15 15.08 -13.84
N HIS A 224 6.42 15.30 -13.47
CA HIS A 224 6.91 16.03 -12.29
C HIS A 224 7.95 17.08 -12.69
#